data_AF-A0AA36DYP9-F1
#
_entry.id   AF-A0AA36DYP9-F1
#
_cell.length_a   1.000
_cell.length_b   1.000
_cell.length_c   1.000
_cell.angle_alpha   90.00
_cell.angle_beta   90.00
_cell.angle_gamma   90.00
#
_symmetry.space_group_name_H-M   'P 1'
#
loop_
_entity.id
_entity.type
_entity.pdbx_description
1 polymer ?
#
loop_
_entity_poly.entity_id
_entity_poly.type
_entity_poly.pdbx_seq_one_letter_code
_entity_poly.pdbx_strand_id
1 'polypeptide(L)'
;MQLDGCFVKYDGTSFLGVEDKMEVFKKCGSSIGYNSDILTRRDVVLAYMAADNGQYFRVGGSGSVQGVAQCVQDLSLSECQDCLEEAGGRVKSECGASAWGDVYLGKCYVRYSERGFHSRSADDDGDMDKTLAIIIGIIAGVAVIIVFLSFLTRICDRKEGK
;
A
#
# COMPACT_ATOMS: atom_id res chain seq x y z
N MET A 1 -6.46 14.37 -9.11
CA MET A 1 -7.00 12.99 -9.18
C MET A 1 -5.97 12.11 -9.85
N GLN A 2 -5.62 10.99 -9.21
CA GLN A 2 -4.67 9.99 -9.72
C GLN A 2 -5.42 8.69 -9.98
N LEU A 3 -5.25 8.12 -11.18
CA LEU A 3 -5.70 6.77 -11.57
C LEU A 3 -4.47 5.96 -12.02
N ASP A 4 -4.62 4.65 -12.24
CA ASP A 4 -3.50 3.78 -12.64
C ASP A 4 -2.85 4.20 -13.98
N GLY A 5 -3.61 4.83 -14.88
CA GLY A 5 -3.12 5.24 -16.21
C GLY A 5 -2.99 6.75 -16.43
N CYS A 6 -3.49 7.58 -15.52
CA CYS A 6 -3.48 9.03 -15.73
C CYS A 6 -3.53 9.84 -14.43
N PHE A 7 -3.03 11.07 -14.52
CA PHE A 7 -3.07 12.06 -13.47
C PHE A 7 -3.67 13.35 -14.01
N VAL A 8 -4.60 13.94 -13.25
CA VAL A 8 -5.22 15.23 -13.58
C VAL A 8 -5.17 16.13 -12.36
N LYS A 9 -4.57 17.32 -12.48
CA LYS A 9 -4.55 18.38 -11.45
C LYS A 9 -4.98 19.70 -12.08
N TYR A 10 -5.83 20.44 -11.37
CA TYR A 10 -6.18 21.82 -11.65
C TYR A 10 -6.18 22.58 -10.32
N ASP A 11 -5.87 23.88 -10.37
CA ASP A 11 -5.75 24.74 -9.19
C ASP A 11 -6.07 26.19 -9.60
N GLY A 12 -6.43 27.04 -8.63
CA GLY A 12 -6.61 28.47 -8.82
C GLY A 12 -5.28 29.25 -8.82
N THR A 13 -4.18 28.59 -8.43
CA THR A 13 -2.82 29.13 -8.44
C THR A 13 -1.95 28.43 -9.48
N SER A 14 -0.87 29.07 -9.93
CA SER A 14 0.06 28.45 -10.89
C SER A 14 0.93 27.40 -10.19
N PHE A 15 0.91 26.17 -10.69
CA PHE A 15 1.72 25.05 -10.19
C PHE A 15 2.57 24.39 -11.30
N LEU A 16 2.55 24.96 -12.51
CA LEU A 16 3.27 24.43 -13.66
C LEU A 16 4.77 24.72 -13.55
N GLY A 17 5.60 23.67 -13.66
CA GLY A 17 7.06 23.79 -13.53
C GLY A 17 7.54 24.12 -12.12
N VAL A 18 6.72 23.83 -11.11
CA VAL A 18 7.09 23.98 -9.69
C VAL A 18 7.28 22.59 -9.09
N GLU A 19 8.48 22.29 -8.61
CA GLU A 19 8.76 21.05 -7.88
C GLU A 19 7.87 20.96 -6.61
N ASP A 20 7.28 19.78 -6.37
CA ASP A 20 6.51 19.49 -5.17
C ASP A 20 6.72 18.02 -4.76
N LYS A 21 7.44 17.86 -3.64
CA LYS A 21 7.82 16.57 -3.02
C LYS A 21 6.99 16.24 -1.77
N MET A 22 5.88 16.95 -1.53
CA MET A 22 4.98 16.64 -0.42
C MET A 22 4.32 15.27 -0.65
N GLU A 23 4.19 14.47 0.41
CA GLU A 23 3.48 13.19 0.34
C GLU A 23 2.00 13.44 0.07
N VAL A 24 1.50 12.88 -1.03
CA VAL A 24 0.08 12.91 -1.39
C VAL A 24 -0.59 11.61 -0.97
N PHE A 25 0.08 10.49 -1.20
CA PHE A 25 -0.44 9.17 -0.88
C PHE A 25 0.70 8.18 -0.68
N LYS A 26 0.54 7.31 0.31
CA LYS A 26 1.39 6.15 0.51
C LYS A 26 0.52 4.94 0.84
N LYS A 27 0.84 3.80 0.24
CA LYS A 27 0.30 2.51 0.64
C LYS A 27 1.35 1.43 0.52
N CYS A 28 1.49 0.62 1.56
CA CYS A 28 2.37 -0.53 1.57
C CYS A 28 1.52 -1.80 1.62
N GLY A 29 2.01 -2.86 0.98
CA GLY A 29 1.40 -4.17 1.01
C GLY A 29 1.69 -4.97 2.27
N SER A 30 1.09 -6.15 2.37
CA SER A 30 1.40 -7.15 3.39
C SER A 30 2.90 -7.45 3.45
N SER A 31 3.38 -7.76 4.66
CA SER A 31 4.78 -8.14 4.87
C SER A 31 5.10 -9.48 4.19
N ILE A 32 6.20 -9.53 3.45
CA ILE A 32 6.78 -10.77 2.88
C ILE A 32 7.77 -11.46 3.84
N GLY A 33 7.90 -10.94 5.06
CA GLY A 33 8.95 -11.34 5.99
C GLY A 33 10.35 -10.98 5.48
N TYR A 34 11.38 -11.55 6.12
CA TYR A 34 12.78 -11.34 5.73
C TYR A 34 13.20 -12.37 4.67
N ASN A 35 12.60 -12.29 3.48
CA ASN A 35 13.12 -13.00 2.32
C ASN A 35 14.24 -12.17 1.68
N SER A 36 15.50 -12.50 1.99
CA SER A 36 16.67 -11.76 1.53
C SER A 36 16.72 -11.60 0.02
N ASP A 37 16.29 -12.61 -0.74
CA ASP A 37 16.38 -12.62 -2.19
C ASP A 37 15.37 -11.63 -2.80
N ILE A 38 14.14 -11.61 -2.28
CA ILE A 38 13.11 -10.65 -2.73
C ILE A 38 13.50 -9.22 -2.34
N LEU A 39 13.97 -9.01 -1.10
CA LEU A 39 14.43 -7.69 -0.65
C LEU A 39 15.61 -7.18 -1.48
N THR A 40 16.55 -8.06 -1.84
CA THR A 40 17.68 -7.71 -2.73
C THR A 40 17.18 -7.33 -4.13
N ARG A 41 16.26 -8.12 -4.71
CA ARG A 41 15.67 -7.81 -6.03
C ARG A 41 14.91 -6.49 -6.02
N ARG A 42 14.14 -6.23 -4.96
CA ARG A 42 13.46 -4.95 -4.77
C ARG A 42 14.45 -3.80 -4.68
N ASP A 43 15.52 -3.94 -3.91
CA ASP A 43 16.54 -2.90 -3.78
C ASP A 43 17.18 -2.55 -5.12
N VAL A 44 17.44 -3.55 -5.97
CA VAL A 44 17.89 -3.32 -7.35
C VAL A 44 16.85 -2.55 -8.17
N VAL A 45 15.58 -2.93 -8.09
CA VAL A 45 14.49 -2.24 -8.82
C VAL A 45 14.33 -0.80 -8.35
N LEU A 46 14.32 -0.55 -7.04
CA LEU A 46 14.17 0.80 -6.48
C LEU A 46 15.39 1.67 -6.78
N ALA A 47 16.60 1.11 -6.75
CA ALA A 47 17.79 1.82 -7.18
C ALA A 47 17.71 2.25 -8.65
N TYR A 48 17.17 1.41 -9.54
CA TYR A 48 16.93 1.79 -10.93
C TYR A 48 15.85 2.88 -11.06
N MET A 49 14.76 2.81 -10.28
CA MET A 49 13.73 3.86 -10.28
C MET A 49 14.28 5.22 -9.84
N ALA A 50 15.20 5.22 -8.88
CA ALA A 50 15.84 6.41 -8.35
C ALA A 50 17.09 6.86 -9.15
N ALA A 51 17.55 6.10 -10.15
CA ALA A 51 18.76 6.45 -10.89
C ALA A 51 18.50 7.50 -11.98
N ASP A 52 19.40 8.46 -12.15
CA ASP A 52 19.30 9.41 -13.25
C ASP A 52 19.57 8.73 -14.59
N ASN A 53 18.56 8.75 -15.46
CA ASN A 53 18.63 8.27 -16.82
C ASN A 53 18.03 9.26 -17.83
N GLY A 54 17.73 10.49 -17.40
CA GLY A 54 17.11 11.52 -18.25
C GLY A 54 15.68 11.18 -18.71
N GLN A 55 14.97 10.28 -18.03
CA GLN A 55 13.59 9.89 -18.40
C GLN A 55 12.57 10.27 -17.31
N TYR A 56 11.43 10.79 -17.75
CA TYR A 56 10.27 11.11 -16.90
C TYR A 56 9.43 9.89 -16.51
N PHE A 57 9.52 8.79 -17.25
CA PHE A 57 8.79 7.55 -16.99
C PHE A 57 9.75 6.38 -17.09
N ARG A 58 9.76 5.55 -16.04
CA ARG A 58 10.72 4.45 -15.88
C ARG A 58 9.97 3.19 -15.51
N VAL A 59 10.35 2.08 -16.15
CA VAL A 59 9.83 0.75 -15.85
C VAL A 59 11.01 -0.20 -15.80
N GLY A 60 11.04 -1.08 -14.80
CA GLY A 60 12.16 -1.98 -14.57
C GLY A 60 11.77 -3.15 -13.70
N GLY A 61 12.60 -4.19 -13.69
CA GLY A 61 12.31 -5.40 -12.92
C GLY A 61 13.54 -6.24 -12.65
N SER A 62 13.45 -7.07 -11.61
CA SER A 62 14.45 -8.04 -11.21
C SER A 62 13.76 -9.30 -10.69
N GLY A 63 13.81 -10.37 -11.48
CA GLY A 63 13.05 -11.59 -11.20
C GLY A 63 11.54 -11.31 -11.19
N SER A 64 10.88 -11.62 -10.08
CA SER A 64 9.44 -11.39 -9.90
C SER A 64 9.12 -9.92 -9.55
N VAL A 65 10.09 -9.16 -9.05
CA VAL A 65 9.86 -7.77 -8.63
C VAL A 65 9.86 -6.84 -9.83
N GLN A 66 8.82 -6.00 -9.92
CA GLN A 66 8.66 -4.97 -10.93
C GLN A 66 8.50 -3.60 -10.27
N GLY A 67 8.92 -2.55 -10.95
CA GLY A 67 8.75 -1.17 -10.50
C GLY A 67 8.39 -0.22 -11.63
N VAL A 68 7.68 0.84 -11.25
CA VAL A 68 7.31 1.95 -12.13
C VAL A 68 7.59 3.24 -11.38
N ALA A 69 8.16 4.21 -12.08
CA ALA A 69 8.36 5.55 -11.59
C ALA A 69 7.94 6.57 -12.66
N GLN A 70 7.31 7.65 -12.25
CA GLN A 70 6.88 8.69 -13.18
C GLN A 70 6.90 10.07 -12.53
N CYS A 71 7.34 11.05 -13.31
CA CYS A 71 7.21 12.47 -13.02
C CYS A 71 6.08 13.09 -13.85
N VAL A 72 5.48 14.15 -13.32
CA VAL A 72 4.68 15.07 -14.14
C VAL A 72 5.65 15.83 -15.05
N GLN A 73 5.35 15.85 -16.35
CA GLN A 73 6.27 16.34 -17.39
C GLN A 73 6.38 17.88 -17.48
N ASP A 74 5.79 18.60 -16.52
CA ASP A 74 6.01 20.03 -16.39
C ASP A 74 7.30 20.35 -15.60
N LEU A 75 7.90 19.35 -14.94
CA LEU A 75 9.21 19.46 -14.30
C LEU A 75 10.36 19.43 -15.31
N SER A 76 11.48 20.06 -14.95
CA SER A 76 12.77 19.78 -15.58
C SER A 76 13.25 18.35 -15.29
N LEU A 77 14.23 17.86 -16.06
CA LEU A 77 14.80 16.53 -15.82
C LEU A 77 15.50 16.43 -14.45
N SER A 78 16.14 17.51 -13.99
CA SER A 78 16.77 17.55 -12.66
C SER A 78 15.73 17.51 -11.54
N GLU A 79 14.66 18.30 -11.63
CA GLU A 79 13.57 18.26 -10.63
C GLU A 79 12.85 16.90 -10.63
N CYS A 80 12.70 16.29 -11.81
CA CYS A 80 12.16 14.94 -11.91
C CYS A 80 13.06 13.93 -11.19
N GLN A 81 14.37 14.01 -11.41
CA GLN A 81 15.34 13.15 -10.75
C GLN A 81 15.31 13.32 -9.23
N ASP A 82 15.36 14.56 -8.74
CA ASP A 82 15.29 14.88 -7.31
C ASP A 82 14.00 14.37 -6.66
N CYS A 83 12.86 14.50 -7.36
CA CYS A 83 11.57 13.97 -6.88
C CYS A 83 11.56 12.44 -6.81
N LEU A 84 12.10 11.76 -7.83
CA LEU A 84 12.14 10.29 -7.87
C LEU A 84 13.12 9.69 -6.86
N GLU A 85 14.22 10.38 -6.55
CA GLU A 85 15.12 9.99 -5.45
C GLU A 85 14.41 10.05 -4.10
N GLU A 86 13.67 11.12 -3.82
CA GLU A 86 12.88 11.26 -2.59
C GLU A 86 11.80 10.17 -2.51
N ALA A 87 11.01 9.98 -3.56
CA ALA A 87 9.95 8.97 -3.59
C ALA A 87 10.52 7.54 -3.48
N GLY A 88 11.63 7.26 -4.16
CA GLY A 88 12.36 6.00 -4.11
C GLY A 88 12.94 5.70 -2.71
N GLY A 89 13.48 6.73 -2.05
CA GLY A 89 13.95 6.66 -0.68
C GLY A 89 12.83 6.32 0.30
N ARG A 90 11.70 7.04 0.23
CA ARG A 90 10.52 6.82 1.09
C ARG A 90 9.91 5.44 0.90
N VAL A 91 9.70 5.01 -0.35
CA VAL A 91 9.08 3.69 -0.57
C VAL A 91 9.99 2.56 -0.06
N LYS A 92 11.32 2.76 -0.10
CA LYS A 92 12.29 1.81 0.46
C LYS A 92 12.27 1.78 1.98
N SER A 93 12.25 2.93 2.65
CA SER A 93 12.30 3.01 4.11
C SER A 93 10.96 2.67 4.76
N GLU A 94 9.86 3.10 4.16
CA GLU A 94 8.53 3.00 4.77
C GLU A 94 7.77 1.73 4.39
N CYS A 95 8.01 1.16 3.20
CA CYS A 95 7.45 -0.13 2.79
C CYS A 95 8.49 -1.27 2.87
N GLY A 96 9.43 -1.17 3.81
CA GLY A 96 10.71 -1.91 3.83
C GLY A 96 10.65 -3.45 3.90
N ALA A 97 9.52 -4.07 4.26
CA ALA A 97 9.36 -5.52 4.20
C ALA A 97 8.08 -5.95 3.47
N SER A 98 7.47 -5.03 2.71
CA SER A 98 6.19 -5.27 2.04
C SER A 98 6.34 -5.96 0.68
N ALA A 99 5.33 -6.72 0.28
CA ALA A 99 5.25 -7.35 -1.05
C ALA A 99 5.16 -6.32 -2.19
N TRP A 100 4.66 -5.14 -1.88
CA TRP A 100 4.50 -4.02 -2.78
C TRP A 100 4.48 -2.71 -1.98
N GLY A 101 4.74 -1.60 -2.65
CA GLY A 101 4.69 -0.28 -2.05
C GLY A 101 4.48 0.79 -3.10
N ASP A 102 3.62 1.75 -2.78
CA ASP A 102 3.24 2.87 -3.62
C ASP A 102 3.47 4.17 -2.84
N VAL A 103 4.29 5.07 -3.36
CA VAL A 103 4.49 6.43 -2.83
C VAL A 103 4.24 7.43 -3.95
N TYR A 104 3.30 8.34 -3.73
CA TYR A 104 2.97 9.45 -4.61
C TYR A 104 3.28 10.75 -3.89
N LEU A 105 4.14 11.55 -4.52
CA LEU A 105 4.43 12.92 -4.14
C LEU A 105 3.64 13.89 -5.04
N GLY A 106 3.74 15.19 -4.76
CA GLY A 106 3.03 16.23 -5.50
C GLY A 106 3.28 16.23 -7.02
N LYS A 107 4.48 15.80 -7.46
CA LYS A 107 4.89 15.81 -8.88
C LYS A 107 5.51 14.51 -9.39
N CYS A 108 5.63 13.48 -8.58
CA CYS A 108 6.14 12.19 -9.05
C CYS A 108 5.62 11.04 -8.19
N TYR A 109 5.81 9.82 -8.65
CA TYR A 109 5.53 8.63 -7.86
C TYR A 109 6.53 7.52 -8.15
N VAL A 110 6.69 6.62 -7.17
CA VAL A 110 7.40 5.35 -7.31
C VAL A 110 6.53 4.23 -6.75
N ARG A 111 6.41 3.15 -7.51
CA ARG A 111 5.65 1.95 -7.14
C ARG A 111 6.47 0.71 -7.40
N TYR A 112 6.40 -0.29 -6.54
CA TYR A 112 6.98 -1.62 -6.77
C TYR A 112 6.04 -2.75 -6.36
N SER A 113 6.17 -3.93 -6.97
CA SER A 113 5.50 -5.17 -6.52
C SER A 113 6.27 -6.42 -6.90
N GLU A 114 6.24 -7.43 -6.02
CA GLU A 114 6.80 -8.77 -6.22
C GLU A 114 6.05 -9.65 -7.23
N ARG A 115 4.77 -9.38 -7.55
CA ARG A 115 3.99 -10.23 -8.49
C ARG A 115 3.26 -9.40 -9.56
N GLY A 116 3.71 -8.17 -9.77
CA GLY A 116 3.11 -7.23 -10.71
C GLY A 116 1.88 -6.52 -10.16
N PHE A 117 1.27 -5.68 -11.00
CA PHE A 117 0.22 -4.74 -10.57
C PHE A 117 -1.19 -5.33 -10.61
N HIS A 118 -1.42 -6.39 -11.39
CA HIS A 118 -2.75 -7.00 -11.58
C HIS A 118 -3.23 -7.87 -10.42
N SER A 119 -2.32 -8.37 -9.57
CA SER A 119 -2.67 -9.22 -8.42
C SER A 119 -3.04 -8.45 -7.16
N ARG A 120 -2.96 -7.12 -7.17
CA ARG A 120 -3.16 -6.26 -5.99
C ARG A 120 -4.62 -6.04 -5.61
N SER A 121 -5.56 -6.50 -6.43
CA SER A 121 -7.01 -6.30 -6.21
C SER A 121 -7.67 -7.39 -5.36
N ALA A 122 -6.97 -8.50 -5.08
CA ALA A 122 -7.53 -9.63 -4.35
C ALA A 122 -7.06 -9.73 -2.89
N ASP A 123 -5.91 -9.16 -2.56
CA ASP A 123 -5.29 -9.24 -1.24
C ASP A 123 -4.95 -7.84 -0.74
N ASP A 124 -5.18 -7.60 0.55
CA ASP A 124 -4.63 -6.48 1.34
C ASP A 124 -5.51 -5.21 1.43
N ASP A 125 -6.72 -5.42 1.94
CA ASP A 125 -7.28 -4.52 2.95
C ASP A 125 -6.57 -4.86 4.28
N GLY A 126 -5.36 -4.32 4.44
CA GLY A 126 -4.57 -4.41 5.67
C GLY A 126 -5.22 -3.61 6.79
N ASP A 127 -6.41 -4.02 7.20
CA ASP A 127 -7.11 -3.49 8.36
C ASP A 127 -6.91 -4.45 9.53
N MET A 128 -5.80 -4.27 10.23
CA MET A 128 -5.62 -4.85 11.58
C MET A 128 -6.80 -4.44 12.48
N ASP A 129 -7.34 -3.23 12.27
CA ASP A 129 -8.48 -2.69 13.00
C ASP A 129 -9.81 -3.39 12.66
N LYS A 130 -10.06 -3.74 11.39
CA LYS A 130 -11.23 -4.57 11.02
C LYS A 130 -11.09 -6.00 11.53
N THR A 131 -9.88 -6.57 11.49
CA THR A 131 -9.62 -7.93 12.01
C THR A 131 -9.89 -8.00 13.51
N LEU A 132 -9.43 -7.01 14.27
CA LEU A 132 -9.70 -6.90 15.71
C LEU A 132 -11.19 -6.74 15.99
N ALA A 133 -11.89 -5.87 15.24
CA ALA A 133 -13.33 -5.64 15.39
C ALA A 133 -14.16 -6.91 15.14
N ILE A 134 -13.79 -7.71 14.13
CA ILE A 134 -14.44 -9.00 13.83
C ILE A 134 -14.24 -9.99 14.99
N ILE A 135 -13.02 -10.12 15.52
CA ILE A 135 -12.70 -11.04 16.62
C ILE A 135 -13.50 -10.67 17.88
N ILE A 136 -13.51 -9.39 18.25
CA ILE A 136 -14.27 -8.89 19.42
C ILE A 136 -15.76 -9.16 19.25
N GLY A 137 -16.31 -8.91 18.05
CA GLY A 137 -17.72 -9.18 17.75
C GLY A 137 -18.10 -10.65 17.90
N ILE A 138 -17.27 -11.58 17.42
CA ILE A 138 -17.51 -13.02 17.54
C ILE A 138 -17.50 -13.47 19.00
N ILE A 139 -16.50 -13.03 19.78
CA ILE A 139 -16.38 -13.39 21.21
C ILE A 139 -17.60 -12.92 21.99
N ALA A 140 -18.03 -11.66 21.80
CA ALA A 140 -19.20 -11.11 22.46
C ALA A 140 -20.48 -11.86 22.07
N GLY A 141 -20.65 -12.18 20.78
CA GLY A 141 -21.80 -12.94 20.28
C GLY A 141 -21.89 -14.35 20.88
N VAL A 142 -20.77 -15.08 20.91
CA VAL A 142 -20.71 -16.43 21.50
C VAL A 142 -21.06 -16.40 22.99
N ALA A 143 -20.57 -15.42 23.75
CA ALA A 143 -20.89 -15.28 25.17
C ALA A 143 -22.40 -15.06 25.40
N VAL A 144 -23.04 -14.19 24.62
CA VAL A 144 -24.49 -13.94 24.70
C VAL A 144 -25.30 -15.19 24.37
N ILE A 145 -24.89 -15.95 23.34
CA ILE A 145 -25.55 -17.20 22.95
C ILE A 145 -25.44 -18.24 24.06
N ILE A 146 -24.27 -18.42 24.67
CA ILE A 146 -24.07 -19.37 25.77
C ILE A 146 -24.96 -19.02 26.97
N VAL A 147 -25.04 -17.73 27.33
CA VAL A 147 -25.91 -17.27 28.42
C VAL A 147 -27.37 -17.55 28.09
N PHE A 148 -27.83 -17.21 26.88
CA PHE A 148 -29.21 -17.44 26.45
C PHE A 148 -29.58 -18.93 26.45
N LEU A 149 -28.70 -19.80 25.90
CA LEU A 149 -28.90 -21.25 25.93
C LEU A 149 -28.95 -21.79 27.36
N SER A 150 -28.10 -21.29 28.26
CA SER A 150 -28.11 -21.67 29.68
C SER A 150 -29.40 -21.27 30.40
N PHE A 151 -30.01 -20.14 30.01
CA PHE A 151 -31.32 -19.74 30.52
C PHE A 151 -32.44 -20.63 29.97
N LEU A 152 -32.40 -20.97 28.68
CA LEU A 152 -33.38 -21.86 28.07
C LEU A 152 -33.35 -23.26 28.67
N THR A 153 -32.16 -23.84 28.87
CA THR A 153 -32.01 -25.16 29.51
C THR A 153 -32.54 -25.15 30.94
N ARG A 154 -32.23 -24.11 31.74
CA ARG A 154 -32.80 -23.94 33.09
C ARG A 154 -34.32 -23.81 33.11
N ILE A 155 -34.94 -23.23 32.08
CA ILE A 155 -36.40 -23.12 31.97
C ILE A 155 -37.01 -24.47 31.59
N CYS A 156 -36.36 -25.24 30.71
CA CYS A 156 -36.78 -26.58 30.35
C CYS A 156 -36.68 -27.55 31.54
N ASP A 157 -35.58 -27.52 32.30
CA ASP A 157 -35.42 -28.36 33.51
C ASP A 157 -36.49 -28.07 34.57
N ARG A 158 -36.94 -26.81 34.67
CA ARG A 158 -38.04 -26.42 35.57
C ARG A 158 -39.42 -26.89 35.11
N LYS A 159 -39.60 -27.22 33.83
CA LYS A 159 -40.87 -27.74 33.30
C LYS A 159 -41.02 -29.25 33.46
N GLU A 160 -39.91 -30.01 33.51
CA GLU A 160 -39.96 -31.47 33.71
C GLU A 160 -40.01 -31.90 35.19
N GLY A 161 -39.79 -30.98 36.14
CA GLY A 161 -39.82 -31.24 37.58
C GLY A 161 -41.18 -31.08 38.28
N LYS A 162 -42.32 -31.27 37.59
CA LYS A 162 -43.65 -31.16 38.20
C LYS A 162 -44.61 -32.25 37.76
#